data_AF-A0A369TBC4-F1
#
_entry.id   AF-A0A369TBC4-F1
#
_cell.length_a   1.000
_cell.length_b   1.000
_cell.length_c   1.000
_cell.angle_alpha   90.00
_cell.angle_beta   90.00
_cell.angle_gamma   90.00
#
_symmetry.space_group_name_H-M   'P 1'
#
loop_
_entity.id
_entity.type
_entity.pdbx_description
1 polymer ?
#
loop_
_entity_poly.entity_id
_entity_poly.type
_entity_poly.pdbx_seq_one_letter_code
_entity_poly.pdbx_strand_id
1 'polypeptide(L)'
;MGRRCQVCDSPERAKVEMGLARKVSVPQLSRKFDLHKDALYRHRDSHMPPQLKASLMAAGRPTEIDLDALRKSESEGILQHLVAERGRLYRVADEAERLGDLRAAVQAHRAVNDNIQTTAKLLGELATGSTTTVNNLVVAPEYVHLRSALIRALHPFPEARRAVAQVLKEVEGTEPEFTGAPRQIEHEAGANGHAGS
;
A
#
# COMPACT_ATOMS: atom_id res chain seq x y z
N MET A 1 27.46 -47.86 -29.24
CA MET A 1 26.69 -47.16 -28.18
C MET A 1 26.54 -45.70 -28.55
N GLY A 2 25.31 -45.16 -28.56
CA GLY A 2 25.08 -43.73 -28.78
C GLY A 2 25.60 -42.88 -27.62
N ARG A 3 26.09 -41.67 -27.91
CA ARG A 3 26.55 -40.71 -26.88
C ARG A 3 25.42 -40.41 -25.91
N ARG A 4 25.67 -40.57 -24.60
CA ARG A 4 24.72 -40.17 -23.54
C ARG A 4 24.42 -38.67 -23.66
N CYS A 5 23.15 -38.30 -23.53
CA CYS A 5 22.74 -36.89 -23.59
C CYS A 5 23.25 -36.16 -22.34
N GLN A 6 24.07 -35.12 -22.54
CA GLN A 6 24.64 -34.32 -21.44
C GLN A 6 23.57 -33.60 -20.61
N VAL A 7 22.43 -33.24 -21.22
CA VAL A 7 21.32 -32.58 -20.52
C VAL A 7 20.57 -33.57 -19.61
N CYS A 8 20.41 -34.82 -20.05
CA CYS A 8 19.78 -35.86 -19.24
C CYS A 8 20.59 -36.23 -17.99
N ASP A 9 21.92 -36.14 -18.10
CA ASP A 9 22.88 -36.47 -17.03
C ASP A 9 23.19 -35.26 -16.13
N SER A 10 22.72 -34.06 -16.50
CA SER A 10 22.97 -32.83 -15.75
C SER A 10 22.09 -32.76 -14.50
N PRO A 11 22.64 -32.35 -13.33
CA PRO A 11 21.84 -32.08 -12.12
C PRO A 11 20.84 -30.94 -12.32
N GLU A 12 21.05 -30.09 -13.33
CA GLU A 12 20.20 -28.93 -13.64
C GLU A 12 19.18 -29.20 -14.75
N ARG A 13 18.98 -30.47 -15.12
CA ARG A 13 18.05 -30.91 -16.17
C ARG A 13 16.70 -30.21 -16.12
N ALA A 14 16.05 -30.16 -14.95
CA ALA A 14 14.72 -29.57 -14.80
C ALA A 14 14.71 -28.06 -15.16
N LYS A 15 15.77 -27.32 -14.80
CA LYS A 15 15.90 -25.89 -15.12
C LYS A 15 16.14 -25.67 -16.62
N VAL A 16 16.94 -26.54 -17.23
CA VAL A 16 17.23 -26.50 -18.68
C VAL A 16 15.97 -26.84 -19.48
N GLU A 17 15.25 -27.90 -19.12
CA GLU A 17 13.99 -28.30 -19.76
C GLU A 17 12.91 -27.22 -19.63
N MET A 18 12.80 -26.58 -18.46
CA MET A 18 11.91 -25.44 -18.26
C MET A 18 12.29 -24.24 -19.16
N GLY A 19 13.58 -23.93 -19.28
CA GLY A 19 14.07 -22.89 -20.20
C GLY A 19 13.75 -23.20 -21.66
N LEU A 20 13.95 -24.46 -22.08
CA LEU A 20 13.62 -24.92 -23.42
C LEU A 20 12.10 -24.89 -23.70
N ALA A 21 11.28 -25.28 -22.73
CA ALA A 21 9.82 -25.21 -22.83
C ALA A 21 9.34 -23.77 -23.02
N ARG A 22 9.92 -22.82 -22.26
CA ARG A 22 9.64 -21.38 -22.33
C ARG A 22 10.24 -20.67 -23.56
N LYS A 23 10.83 -21.41 -24.50
CA LYS A 23 11.49 -20.87 -25.70
C LYS A 23 12.60 -19.85 -25.40
N VAL A 24 13.28 -19.99 -24.27
CA VAL A 24 14.51 -19.22 -23.99
C VAL A 24 15.57 -19.57 -25.03
N SER A 25 16.34 -18.57 -25.45
CA SER A 25 17.36 -18.74 -26.50
C SER A 25 18.38 -19.83 -26.13
N VAL A 26 18.58 -20.81 -27.00
CA VAL A 26 19.56 -21.91 -26.81
C VAL A 26 20.97 -21.39 -26.55
N PRO A 27 21.48 -20.37 -27.26
CA PRO A 27 22.74 -19.70 -26.90
C PRO A 27 22.80 -19.10 -25.48
N GLN A 28 21.68 -18.61 -24.94
CA GLN A 28 21.64 -18.12 -23.56
C GLN A 28 21.69 -19.27 -22.56
N LEU A 29 20.93 -20.35 -22.81
CA LEU A 29 20.94 -21.55 -21.98
C LEU A 29 22.31 -22.23 -21.99
N SER A 30 22.95 -22.29 -23.16
CA SER A 30 24.30 -22.84 -23.33
C SER A 30 25.32 -22.13 -22.45
N ARG A 31 25.32 -20.77 -22.45
CA ARG A 31 26.22 -19.98 -21.58
C ARG A 31 25.89 -20.11 -20.11
N LYS A 32 24.60 -20.18 -19.76
CA LYS A 32 24.14 -20.22 -18.37
C LYS A 32 24.45 -21.55 -17.68
N PHE A 33 24.32 -22.64 -18.41
CA PHE A 33 24.40 -24.00 -17.88
C PHE A 33 25.68 -24.74 -18.31
N ASP A 34 26.59 -24.06 -19.01
CA ASP A 34 27.81 -24.62 -19.60
C ASP A 34 27.54 -25.90 -20.42
N LEU A 35 26.48 -25.87 -21.23
CA LEU A 35 26.04 -26.99 -22.07
C LEU A 35 26.25 -26.67 -23.55
N HIS A 36 26.66 -27.67 -24.33
CA HIS A 36 26.83 -27.49 -25.78
C HIS A 36 25.49 -27.22 -26.47
N LYS A 37 25.45 -26.26 -27.40
CA LYS A 37 24.23 -25.88 -28.14
C LYS A 37 23.57 -27.08 -28.82
N ASP A 38 24.37 -27.92 -29.49
CA ASP A 38 23.87 -29.12 -30.17
C ASP A 38 23.35 -30.19 -29.21
N ALA A 39 23.81 -30.21 -27.96
CA ALA A 39 23.24 -31.08 -26.93
C ALA A 39 21.84 -30.60 -26.52
N LEU A 40 21.65 -29.28 -26.40
CA LEU A 40 20.35 -28.67 -26.09
C LEU A 40 19.33 -28.88 -27.22
N TYR A 41 19.74 -28.72 -28.48
CA TYR A 41 18.87 -28.99 -29.63
C TYR A 41 18.43 -30.45 -29.68
N ARG A 42 19.38 -31.40 -29.62
CA ARG A 42 19.06 -32.83 -29.58
C ARG A 42 18.21 -33.21 -28.38
N HIS A 43 18.44 -32.60 -27.22
CA HIS A 43 17.61 -32.83 -26.02
C HIS A 43 16.17 -32.39 -26.24
N ARG A 44 15.97 -31.17 -26.75
CA ARG A 44 14.63 -30.63 -27.03
C ARG A 44 13.85 -31.47 -28.04
N ASP A 45 14.55 -32.03 -29.02
CA ASP A 45 13.92 -32.71 -30.15
C ASP A 45 13.71 -34.21 -29.87
N SER A 46 14.64 -34.88 -29.16
CA SER A 46 14.59 -36.33 -28.89
C SER A 46 14.14 -36.71 -27.48
N HIS A 47 14.25 -35.81 -26.50
CA HIS A 47 14.02 -36.13 -25.08
C HIS A 47 12.93 -35.27 -24.41
N MET A 48 12.31 -34.33 -25.13
CA MET A 48 11.16 -33.57 -24.64
C MET A 48 9.90 -33.88 -25.45
N PRO A 49 9.13 -34.93 -25.08
CA PRO A 49 7.87 -35.24 -25.73
C PRO A 49 6.84 -34.10 -25.54
N PRO A 50 5.83 -34.00 -26.40
CA PRO A 50 4.82 -32.93 -26.34
C PRO A 50 4.14 -32.81 -24.97
N GLN A 51 3.88 -33.93 -24.29
CA GLN A 51 3.26 -33.99 -22.97
C GLN A 51 4.14 -33.34 -21.90
N LEU A 52 5.47 -33.57 -21.95
CA LEU A 52 6.43 -32.95 -21.05
C LEU A 52 6.56 -31.45 -21.31
N LYS A 53 6.55 -31.04 -22.60
CA LYS A 53 6.54 -29.62 -22.96
C LYS A 53 5.29 -28.91 -22.42
N ALA A 54 4.11 -29.55 -22.54
CA ALA A 54 2.86 -29.01 -22.04
C ALA A 54 2.84 -28.89 -20.51
N SER A 55 3.32 -29.91 -19.77
CA SER A 55 3.37 -29.86 -18.31
C SER A 55 4.34 -28.79 -17.79
N LEU A 56 5.51 -28.63 -18.42
CA LEU A 56 6.48 -27.60 -18.06
C LEU A 56 5.97 -26.18 -18.38
N MET A 57 5.21 -26.02 -19.47
CA MET A 57 4.53 -24.75 -19.79
C MET A 57 3.41 -24.42 -18.80
N ALA A 58 2.67 -25.44 -18.33
CA ALA A 58 1.63 -25.26 -17.31
C ALA A 58 2.22 -24.95 -15.93
N ALA A 59 3.26 -25.67 -15.50
CA ALA A 59 3.97 -25.45 -14.24
C ALA A 59 4.75 -24.12 -14.20
N GLY A 60 5.09 -23.59 -15.38
CA GLY A 60 5.82 -22.34 -15.54
C GLY A 60 4.96 -21.12 -15.82
N ARG A 61 3.64 -21.25 -15.95
CA ARG A 61 2.73 -20.11 -15.85
C ARG A 61 2.97 -19.56 -14.44
N PRO A 62 3.29 -18.26 -14.25
CA PRO A 62 3.08 -17.67 -12.94
C PRO A 62 1.64 -18.03 -12.62
N THR A 63 1.40 -18.88 -11.62
CA THR A 63 0.10 -18.91 -10.97
C THR A 63 -0.21 -17.44 -10.77
N GLU A 64 -1.33 -16.96 -11.32
CA GLU A 64 -1.83 -15.61 -11.07
C GLU A 64 -1.42 -15.27 -9.65
N ILE A 65 -0.59 -14.23 -9.47
CA ILE A 65 -0.17 -13.83 -8.14
C ILE A 65 -1.48 -13.72 -7.38
N ASP A 66 -1.72 -14.65 -6.45
CA ASP A 66 -2.94 -14.68 -5.70
C ASP A 66 -2.85 -13.44 -4.83
N LEU A 67 -3.41 -12.34 -5.33
CA LEU A 67 -3.30 -11.03 -4.71
C LEU A 67 -3.89 -11.09 -3.31
N ASP A 68 -4.83 -12.00 -3.05
CA ASP A 68 -5.45 -12.17 -1.75
C ASP A 68 -4.56 -12.99 -0.81
N ALA A 69 -3.87 -14.02 -1.28
CA ALA A 69 -2.84 -14.70 -0.50
C ALA A 69 -1.64 -13.78 -0.21
N LEU A 70 -1.20 -13.01 -1.20
CA LEU A 70 -0.11 -12.05 -1.04
C LEU A 70 -0.51 -10.95 -0.06
N ARG A 71 -1.71 -10.37 -0.20
CA ARG A 71 -2.26 -9.39 0.74
C ARG A 71 -2.29 -9.92 2.17
N LYS A 72 -2.73 -11.15 2.39
CA LYS A 72 -2.74 -11.77 3.73
C LYS A 72 -1.32 -11.88 4.29
N SER A 73 -0.38 -12.41 3.52
CA SER A 73 1.01 -12.54 3.97
C SER A 73 1.69 -11.18 4.24
N GLU A 74 1.44 -10.19 3.39
CA GLU A 74 1.97 -8.82 3.55
C GLU A 74 1.33 -8.12 4.75
N SER A 75 0.03 -8.33 4.98
CA SER A 75 -0.69 -7.77 6.14
C SER A 75 -0.18 -8.36 7.46
N GLU A 76 0.15 -9.66 7.49
CA GLU A 76 0.75 -10.33 8.65
C GLU A 76 2.19 -9.86 8.92
N GLY A 77 2.93 -9.49 7.87
CA GLY A 77 4.35 -9.11 7.94
C GLY A 77 4.63 -7.61 8.03
N ILE A 78 3.65 -6.73 7.78
CA ILE A 78 3.92 -5.30 7.51
C ILE A 78 4.76 -4.59 8.58
N LEU A 79 4.55 -4.89 9.87
CA LEU A 79 5.36 -4.34 10.96
C LEU A 79 6.81 -4.83 10.89
N GLN A 80 7.03 -6.10 10.58
CA GLN A 80 8.38 -6.67 10.41
C GLN A 80 9.08 -6.03 9.20
N HIS A 81 8.34 -5.80 8.11
CA HIS A 81 8.86 -5.09 6.94
C HIS A 81 9.24 -3.65 7.26
N LEU A 82 8.39 -2.90 7.98
CA LEU A 82 8.69 -1.53 8.41
C LEU A 82 9.92 -1.45 9.32
N VAL A 83 10.07 -2.39 10.26
CA VAL A 83 11.25 -2.47 11.14
C VAL A 83 12.52 -2.78 10.35
N ALA A 84 12.45 -3.75 9.43
CA ALA A 84 13.59 -4.10 8.58
C ALA A 84 14.00 -2.94 7.67
N GLU A 85 13.03 -2.19 7.14
CA GLU A 85 13.24 -1.02 6.31
C GLU A 85 13.90 0.12 7.09
N ARG A 86 13.42 0.40 8.32
CA ARG A 86 14.06 1.39 9.20
C ARG A 86 15.52 1.06 9.45
N GLY A 87 15.85 -0.21 9.68
CA GLY A 87 17.24 -0.65 9.83
C GLY A 87 18.09 -0.43 8.57
N ARG A 88 17.50 -0.58 7.36
CA ARG A 88 18.18 -0.24 6.10
C ARG A 88 18.43 1.26 5.98
N LEU A 89 17.42 2.08 6.29
CA LEU A 89 17.51 3.53 6.21
C LEU A 89 18.58 4.11 7.15
N TYR A 90 18.71 3.58 8.37
CA TYR A 90 19.81 3.97 9.27
C TYR A 90 21.18 3.66 8.67
N ARG A 91 21.38 2.49 8.04
CA ARG A 91 22.64 2.18 7.37
C ARG A 91 22.95 3.12 6.20
N VAL A 92 21.92 3.58 5.50
CA VAL A 92 22.08 4.58 4.43
C VAL A 92 22.44 5.93 5.00
N ALA A 93 21.84 6.34 6.12
CA ALA A 93 22.21 7.56 6.82
C ALA A 93 23.67 7.51 7.30
N ASP A 94 24.07 6.42 7.96
CA ASP A 94 25.44 6.22 8.43
C ASP A 94 26.43 6.28 7.26
N GLU A 95 26.12 5.65 6.13
CA GLU A 95 27.00 5.67 4.96
C GLU A 95 27.10 7.06 4.32
N ALA A 96 25.98 7.77 4.22
CA ALA A 96 25.97 9.14 3.72
C ALA A 96 26.80 10.08 4.60
N GLU A 97 26.72 9.92 5.93
CA GLU A 97 27.55 10.66 6.89
C GLU A 97 29.04 10.34 6.73
N ARG A 98 29.40 9.05 6.55
CA ARG A 98 30.79 8.64 6.29
C ARG A 98 31.35 9.25 5.01
N LEU A 99 30.54 9.36 3.96
CA LEU A 99 30.94 9.94 2.68
C LEU A 99 30.90 11.48 2.69
N GLY A 100 30.44 12.11 3.78
CA GLY A 100 30.30 13.56 3.90
C GLY A 100 29.13 14.14 3.10
N ASP A 101 28.24 13.29 2.56
CA ASP A 101 27.03 13.73 1.87
C ASP A 101 25.91 13.99 2.89
N LEU A 102 26.00 15.15 3.54
CA LEU A 102 25.02 15.60 4.53
C LEU A 102 23.60 15.71 3.94
N ARG A 103 23.47 15.94 2.63
CA ARG A 103 22.15 16.03 1.98
C ARG A 103 21.51 14.65 1.87
N ALA A 104 22.27 13.62 1.53
CA ALA A 104 21.79 12.25 1.53
C ALA A 104 21.49 11.76 2.96
N ALA A 105 22.30 12.14 3.95
CA ALA A 105 22.07 11.81 5.36
C ALA A 105 20.74 12.39 5.88
N VAL A 106 20.49 13.69 5.65
CA VAL A 106 19.23 14.35 6.05
C VAL A 106 18.02 13.71 5.34
N GLN A 107 18.15 13.32 4.08
CA GLN A 107 17.08 12.61 3.36
C GLN A 107 16.80 11.23 3.95
N ALA A 108 17.84 10.46 4.29
CA ALA A 108 17.70 9.17 4.94
C ALA A 108 17.02 9.29 6.31
N HIS A 109 17.43 10.26 7.13
CA HIS A 109 16.80 10.54 8.43
C HIS A 109 15.34 10.98 8.30
N ARG A 110 14.98 11.74 7.24
CA ARG A 110 13.58 12.08 6.95
C ARG A 110 12.77 10.82 6.63
N ALA A 111 13.29 9.94 5.80
CA ALA A 111 12.64 8.67 5.48
C ALA A 111 12.49 7.77 6.72
N VAL A 112 13.45 7.79 7.66
CA VAL A 112 13.33 7.11 8.96
C VAL A 112 12.14 7.66 9.75
N ASN A 113 12.00 8.99 9.84
CA ASN A 113 10.89 9.61 10.55
C ASN A 113 9.53 9.28 9.92
N ASP A 114 9.44 9.27 8.59
CA ASP A 114 8.21 8.87 7.88
C ASP A 114 7.85 7.39 8.14
N ASN A 115 8.86 6.52 8.23
CA ASN A 115 8.69 5.10 8.59
C ASN A 115 8.19 4.94 10.04
N ILE A 116 8.75 5.71 10.99
CA ILE A 116 8.30 5.73 12.39
C ILE A 116 6.85 6.22 12.46
N GLN A 117 6.51 7.30 11.75
CA GLN A 117 5.16 7.84 11.72
C GLN A 117 4.17 6.82 11.15
N THR A 118 4.53 6.12 10.07
CA THR A 118 3.71 5.06 9.47
C THR A 118 3.52 3.90 10.45
N THR A 119 4.57 3.50 11.16
CA THR A 119 4.51 2.45 12.18
C THR A 119 3.57 2.85 13.32
N ALA A 120 3.71 4.06 13.85
CA ALA A 120 2.88 4.55 14.95
C ALA A 120 1.42 4.77 14.54
N LYS A 121 1.14 5.11 13.27
CA LYS A 121 -0.24 5.12 12.72
C LYS A 121 -0.83 3.71 12.68
N LEU A 122 -0.06 2.73 12.21
CA LEU A 122 -0.50 1.34 12.14
C LEU A 122 -0.77 0.75 13.53
N LEU A 123 0.02 1.13 14.54
CA LEU A 123 -0.17 0.75 15.93
C LEU A 123 -1.28 1.54 16.64
N GLY A 124 -1.84 2.57 16.00
CA GLY A 124 -2.85 3.46 16.59
C GLY A 124 -2.30 4.41 17.67
N GLU A 125 -0.98 4.50 17.83
CA GLU A 125 -0.29 5.36 18.80
C GLU A 125 -0.28 6.83 18.36
N LEU A 126 -0.27 7.07 17.05
CA LEU A 126 -0.56 8.39 16.49
C LEU A 126 -2.04 8.45 16.17
N ALA A 127 -2.79 9.23 16.95
CA ALA A 127 -4.11 9.70 16.55
C ALA A 127 -3.96 10.50 15.24
N THR A 128 -4.11 9.83 14.10
CA THR A 128 -4.28 10.50 12.82
C THR A 128 -5.53 11.36 12.93
N GLY A 129 -5.33 12.66 12.72
CA GLY A 129 -6.24 13.76 13.00
C GLY A 129 -7.72 13.41 12.97
N SER A 130 -8.44 13.95 13.97
CA SER A 130 -9.89 14.15 14.00
C SER A 130 -10.62 13.30 12.97
N THR A 131 -11.06 12.11 13.36
CA THR A 131 -12.14 11.43 12.68
C THR A 131 -13.32 12.40 12.67
N THR A 132 -13.38 13.29 11.68
CA THR A 132 -14.57 14.05 11.35
C THR A 132 -15.51 13.02 10.78
N THR A 133 -16.18 12.29 11.67
CA THR A 133 -17.36 11.52 11.34
C THR A 133 -18.33 12.55 10.78
N VAL A 134 -18.41 12.66 9.46
CA VAL A 134 -19.45 13.44 8.78
C VAL A 134 -20.74 12.67 9.02
N ASN A 135 -21.31 12.82 10.22
CA ASN A 135 -22.65 12.39 10.52
C ASN A 135 -23.55 13.27 9.66
N ASN A 136 -23.99 12.72 8.53
CA ASN A 136 -24.99 13.36 7.68
C ASN A 136 -26.31 13.38 8.45
N LEU A 137 -26.45 14.35 9.36
CA LEU A 137 -27.53 14.46 10.35
C LEU A 137 -28.91 14.52 9.67
N VAL A 138 -28.96 15.00 8.43
CA VAL A 138 -30.18 15.12 7.61
C VAL A 138 -30.74 13.75 7.19
N VAL A 139 -29.90 12.69 7.16
CA VAL A 139 -30.30 11.32 6.79
C VAL A 139 -30.45 10.42 8.02
N ALA A 140 -30.07 10.91 9.21
CA ALA A 140 -30.17 10.17 10.45
C ALA A 140 -31.66 9.94 10.82
N PRO A 141 -32.11 8.69 11.04
CA PRO A 141 -33.48 8.38 11.46
C PRO A 141 -33.95 9.17 12.69
N GLU A 142 -33.00 9.53 13.56
CA GLU A 142 -33.21 10.31 14.77
C GLU A 142 -33.61 11.77 14.46
N TYR A 143 -33.07 12.36 13.40
CA TYR A 143 -33.42 13.72 12.96
C TYR A 143 -34.84 13.77 12.35
N VAL A 144 -35.21 12.75 11.59
CA VAL A 144 -36.58 12.59 11.07
C VAL A 144 -37.58 12.46 12.22
N HIS A 145 -37.21 11.72 13.28
CA HIS A 145 -38.04 11.60 14.48
C HIS A 145 -38.21 12.94 15.19
N LEU A 146 -37.12 13.68 15.43
CA LEU A 146 -37.15 15.01 16.05
C LEU A 146 -38.04 15.98 15.27
N ARG A 147 -37.90 16.02 13.94
CA ARG A 147 -38.73 16.85 13.06
C ARG A 147 -40.22 16.53 13.19
N SER A 148 -40.56 15.24 13.19
CA SER A 148 -41.96 14.80 13.32
C SER A 148 -42.56 15.16 14.68
N ALA A 149 -41.77 15.08 15.76
CA ALA A 149 -42.19 15.45 17.12
C ALA A 149 -42.39 16.96 17.25
N LEU A 150 -41.47 17.76 16.69
CA LEU A 150 -41.53 19.22 16.72
C LEU A 150 -42.78 19.76 15.99
N ILE A 151 -43.07 19.24 14.78
CA ILE A 151 -44.25 19.64 14.00
C ILE A 151 -45.54 19.24 14.72
N ARG A 152 -45.56 18.08 15.39
CA ARG A 152 -46.71 17.62 16.18
C ARG A 152 -46.96 18.51 17.40
N ALA A 153 -45.91 18.92 18.10
CA ALA A 153 -46.01 19.83 19.24
C ALA A 153 -46.56 21.22 18.84
N LEU A 154 -46.28 21.68 17.62
CA LEU A 154 -46.72 22.97 17.10
C LEU A 154 -48.12 22.95 16.47
N HIS A 155 -48.85 21.82 16.53
CA HIS A 155 -50.21 21.70 15.99
C HIS A 155 -51.20 22.77 16.52
N PRO A 156 -51.18 23.16 17.82
CA PRO A 156 -52.11 24.16 18.35
C PRO A 156 -51.81 25.61 17.90
N PHE A 157 -50.62 25.86 17.33
CA PHE A 157 -50.15 27.21 16.97
C PHE A 157 -49.83 27.30 15.46
N PRO A 158 -50.83 27.59 14.61
CA PRO A 158 -50.67 27.49 13.15
C PRO A 158 -49.65 28.49 12.58
N GLU A 159 -49.50 29.67 13.18
CA GLU A 159 -48.51 30.66 12.75
C GLU A 159 -47.08 30.25 13.12
N ALA A 160 -46.86 29.74 14.34
CA ALA A 160 -45.56 29.23 14.78
C ALA A 160 -45.10 28.02 13.95
N ARG A 161 -46.04 27.16 13.57
CA ARG A 161 -45.78 26.01 12.69
C ARG A 161 -45.25 26.42 11.32
N ARG A 162 -45.79 27.49 10.73
CA ARG A 162 -45.33 28.01 9.42
C ARG A 162 -43.94 28.60 9.51
N ALA A 163 -43.69 29.42 10.53
CA ALA A 163 -42.38 30.04 10.76
C ALA A 163 -41.27 28.99 10.93
N VAL A 164 -41.52 27.97 11.76
CA VAL A 164 -40.55 26.89 12.00
C VAL A 164 -40.33 26.01 10.77
N ALA A 165 -41.39 25.70 10.01
CA ALA A 165 -41.26 24.92 8.78
C ALA A 165 -40.45 25.66 7.69
N GLN A 166 -40.54 26.98 7.62
CA GLN A 166 -39.75 27.80 6.70
C GLN A 166 -38.27 27.77 7.05
N VAL A 167 -37.92 27.99 8.32
CA VAL A 167 -36.53 27.93 8.80
C VAL A 167 -35.93 26.54 8.61
N LEU A 168 -36.69 25.47 8.89
CA LEU A 168 -36.22 24.10 8.65
C LEU A 168 -35.94 23.84 7.17
N LYS A 169 -36.76 24.36 6.25
CA LYS A 169 -36.53 24.24 4.81
C LYS A 169 -35.29 25.00 4.34
N GLU A 170 -35.02 26.15 4.92
CA GLU A 170 -33.81 26.95 4.64
C GLU A 170 -32.55 26.24 5.14
N VAL A 171 -32.59 25.68 6.36
CA VAL A 171 -31.48 24.91 6.95
C VAL A 171 -31.24 23.59 6.23
N GLU A 172 -32.30 22.90 5.77
CA GLU A 172 -32.21 21.67 4.99
C GLU A 172 -31.79 21.91 3.52
N GLY A 173 -32.06 23.10 2.97
CA GLY A 173 -31.73 23.48 1.59
C GLY A 173 -30.38 24.16 1.41
N THR A 174 -29.72 24.56 2.50
CA THR A 174 -28.37 25.12 2.46
C THR A 174 -27.38 23.96 2.37
N GLU A 175 -26.78 23.73 1.20
CA GLU A 175 -25.58 22.89 1.09
C GLU A 175 -24.54 23.39 2.09
N PRO A 176 -23.82 22.51 2.82
CA PRO A 176 -22.88 22.95 3.84
C PRO A 176 -21.77 23.76 3.19
N GLU A 177 -21.84 25.08 3.36
CA GLU A 177 -20.79 26.00 2.95
C GLU A 177 -19.57 25.73 3.84
N PHE A 178 -18.62 24.99 3.28
CA PHE A 178 -17.33 24.73 3.90
C PHE A 178 -16.58 26.05 4.06
N THR A 179 -16.70 26.67 5.24
CA THR A 179 -15.80 27.73 5.68
C THR A 179 -14.51 27.11 6.22
N GLY A 180 -13.79 26.43 5.33
CA GLY A 180 -12.43 25.98 5.58
C GLY A 180 -11.45 27.13 5.54
N ALA A 181 -11.38 27.89 6.63
CA ALA A 181 -10.16 28.60 6.99
C ALA A 181 -9.67 28.01 8.31
N PRO A 182 -8.55 27.25 8.34
CA PRO A 182 -7.94 26.89 9.60
C PRO A 182 -7.59 28.18 10.34
N ARG A 183 -8.20 28.41 11.51
CA ARG A 183 -7.76 29.49 12.41
C ARG A 183 -6.30 29.24 12.72
N GLN A 184 -5.42 30.08 12.19
CA GLN A 184 -4.07 30.18 12.69
C GLN A 184 -4.20 30.56 14.16
N ILE A 185 -3.81 29.65 15.04
CA ILE A 185 -3.62 29.97 16.45
C ILE A 185 -2.38 30.85 16.47
N GLU A 186 -2.58 32.17 16.45
CA GLU A 186 -1.51 33.12 16.70
C GLU A 186 -1.00 32.85 18.12
N HIS A 187 0.19 32.27 18.22
CA HIS A 187 0.93 32.23 19.47
C HIS A 187 1.36 33.68 19.74
N GLU A 188 0.57 34.38 20.55
CA GLU A 188 1.03 35.60 21.21
C GLU A 188 2.22 35.24 22.08
N ALA A 189 3.43 35.51 21.55
CA ALA A 189 4.64 35.57 22.33
C ALA A 189 4.47 36.75 23.31
N GLY A 190 3.98 36.44 24.50
CA GLY A 190 3.94 37.35 25.63
C GLY A 190 5.36 37.83 25.93
N ALA A 191 5.67 39.02 25.44
CA ALA A 191 6.77 39.84 25.90
C ALA A 191 6.51 40.18 27.37
N ASN A 192 7.04 39.36 28.28
CA ASN A 192 7.09 39.72 29.68
C ASN A 192 8.47 40.34 29.96
N GLY A 193 8.45 41.67 30.07
CA GLY A 193 9.61 42.48 30.39
C GLY A 193 10.19 42.09 31.75
N HIS A 194 11.48 41.76 31.76
CA HIS A 194 12.25 41.71 32.98
C HIS A 194 12.89 43.08 33.19
N ALA A 195 12.21 43.92 33.97
CA ALA A 195 12.77 45.12 34.58
C ALA A 195 12.98 44.84 36.08
N GLY A 196 14.21 45.04 36.54
CA GLY A 196 14.54 45.36 37.93
C GLY A 196 14.95 44.18 38.82
N SER A 197 16.25 43.99 39.05
CA SER A 197 17.01 44.66 40.12
C SER A 197 18.48 44.28 40.05
#